data_AF-A0A2V8PJW7-F1
#
_entry.id   AF-A0A2V8PJW7-F1
#
_cell.length_a   1.000
_cell.length_b   1.000
_cell.length_c   1.000
_cell.angle_alpha   90.00
_cell.angle_beta   90.00
_cell.angle_gamma   90.00
#
_symmetry.space_group_name_H-M   'P 1'
#
loop_
_entity.id
_entity.type
_entity.pdbx_description
1 polymer ?
#
loop_
_entity_poly.entity_id
_entity_poly.type
_entity_poly.pdbx_seq_one_letter_code
_entity_poly.pdbx_strand_id
1 'polypeptide(L)'
;MIAARNSINWRDLMPRRLIRAMGHTNCLAIRVSPSRLSHFLTGDYTFAIVLKRDDRLRRRFADYLYHYPFSFRSWDLKYSDLDRVREWKKDFETQLRLGHVAQLSYIWLPNDHTDGATKKILDAYQFMAQNDAAVGRVIETISHSPIWKESLILMEEDDAQNGPDHVDATRTIAFAAGPYVKRGALVGDRYDQLSMLRTIEILLGLKPLNSNEAMAAPMFGIFTDKPNIQSFTPARISERIADADRERYRQLGP
;
A
#
# COMPACT_ATOMS: atom_id res chain seq x y z
N MET A 1 -1.06 4.38 -1.97
CA MET A 1 -1.06 4.17 -0.51
C MET A 1 -2.47 3.96 0.02
N ILE A 2 -2.66 3.03 0.95
CA ILE A 2 -3.95 2.60 1.47
C ILE A 2 -3.98 2.80 3.00
N ALA A 3 -4.97 3.49 3.53
CA ALA A 3 -5.24 3.58 4.96
C ALA A 3 -6.55 2.83 5.26
N ALA A 4 -6.49 1.80 6.11
CA ALA A 4 -7.66 1.06 6.56
C ALA A 4 -7.81 1.23 8.08
N ARG A 5 -8.93 1.79 8.52
CA ARG A 5 -9.19 2.06 9.94
C ARG A 5 -9.98 0.91 10.57
N ASN A 6 -9.32 -0.14 11.04
CA ASN A 6 -9.99 -1.15 11.88
C ASN A 6 -10.38 -0.52 13.23
N SER A 7 -11.66 -0.19 13.39
CA SER A 7 -12.21 0.26 14.67
C SER A 7 -12.42 -0.94 15.61
N ILE A 8 -11.37 -1.39 16.30
CA ILE A 8 -11.48 -2.43 17.34
C ILE A 8 -11.70 -1.77 18.71
N ASN A 9 -12.87 -2.03 19.30
CA ASN A 9 -13.20 -1.69 20.67
C ASN A 9 -12.38 -2.56 21.64
N TRP A 10 -11.43 -1.94 22.36
CA TRP A 10 -10.47 -2.63 23.24
C TRP A 10 -11.12 -3.38 24.43
N ARG A 11 -12.40 -3.15 24.72
CA ARG A 11 -13.10 -3.80 25.85
C ARG A 11 -13.58 -5.24 25.55
N ASP A 12 -13.58 -5.66 24.28
CA ASP A 12 -14.09 -6.99 23.87
C ASP A 12 -12.98 -8.03 23.59
N LEU A 13 -11.69 -7.71 23.79
CA LEU A 13 -10.54 -8.57 23.49
C LEU A 13 -9.84 -9.19 24.72
N MET A 14 -10.60 -9.54 25.76
CA MET A 14 -10.10 -10.44 26.82
C MET A 14 -10.72 -11.85 26.77
N PRO A 15 -10.43 -12.69 25.76
CA PRO A 15 -10.56 -14.14 25.93
C PRO A 15 -9.27 -14.72 26.52
N ARG A 16 -9.36 -15.27 27.73
CA ARG A 16 -8.33 -16.07 28.43
C ARG A 16 -7.99 -17.41 27.73
N ARG A 17 -7.94 -17.46 26.40
CA ARG A 17 -7.60 -18.66 25.61
C ARG A 17 -6.67 -18.34 24.45
N LEU A 18 -5.50 -17.79 24.78
CA LEU A 18 -4.37 -17.69 23.85
C LEU A 18 -3.03 -18.04 24.53
N ILE A 19 -3.09 -18.98 25.47
CA ILE A 19 -1.90 -19.60 26.11
C ILE A 19 -1.75 -21.09 25.74
N ARG A 20 -2.70 -21.71 25.01
CA ARG A 20 -2.68 -23.16 24.72
C ARG A 20 -2.50 -23.57 23.27
N ALA A 21 -2.35 -22.64 22.32
CA ALA A 21 -2.18 -22.97 20.89
C ALA A 21 -0.74 -22.78 20.36
N MET A 22 0.25 -22.58 21.23
CA MET A 22 1.67 -22.63 20.86
C MET A 22 2.31 -24.03 21.02
N GLY A 23 1.50 -25.06 21.27
CA GLY A 23 1.93 -26.45 21.24
C GLY A 23 1.38 -27.12 19.99
N HIS A 24 2.24 -27.40 19.02
CA HIS A 24 1.96 -28.13 17.78
C HIS A 24 1.30 -27.35 16.65
N THR A 25 2.11 -26.83 15.74
CA THR A 25 1.85 -26.90 14.30
C THR A 25 3.18 -26.81 13.55
N ASN A 26 3.52 -27.88 12.85
CA ASN A 26 4.59 -27.93 11.86
C ASN A 26 4.16 -27.05 10.67
N CYS A 27 4.45 -25.76 10.72
CA CYS A 27 4.62 -24.92 9.55
C CYS A 27 6.10 -24.58 9.48
N LEU A 28 6.66 -24.56 8.27
CA LEU A 28 8.07 -24.37 7.92
C LEU A 28 8.73 -23.28 8.80
N ALA A 29 9.23 -23.68 9.97
CA ALA A 29 9.84 -22.79 10.92
C ALA A 29 11.25 -22.54 10.40
N ILE A 30 11.45 -21.44 9.70
CA ILE A 30 12.79 -20.86 9.62
C ILE A 30 13.15 -20.54 11.07
N ARG A 31 13.85 -21.47 11.74
CA ARG A 31 14.43 -21.26 13.07
C ARG A 31 15.59 -20.28 12.93
N VAL A 32 15.27 -19.02 12.65
CA VAL A 32 16.25 -17.95 12.81
C VAL A 32 16.39 -17.73 14.30
N SER A 33 17.54 -18.11 14.86
CA SER A 33 17.88 -17.73 16.23
C SER A 33 17.80 -16.19 16.34
N PRO A 34 17.19 -15.62 17.40
CA PRO A 34 17.18 -14.17 17.61
C PRO A 34 18.58 -13.54 17.52
N SER A 35 19.61 -14.27 17.95
CA SER A 35 21.02 -13.83 17.83
C SER A 35 21.51 -13.80 16.38
N ARG A 36 21.10 -14.77 15.54
CA ARG A 36 21.44 -14.76 14.10
C ARG A 36 20.71 -13.64 13.37
N LEU A 37 19.43 -13.40 13.70
CA LEU A 37 18.67 -12.30 13.13
C LEU A 37 19.26 -10.94 13.53
N SER A 38 19.61 -10.77 14.81
CA SER A 38 20.30 -9.58 15.30
C SER A 38 21.60 -9.33 14.55
N HIS A 39 22.48 -10.33 14.46
CA HIS A 39 23.75 -10.16 13.77
C HIS A 39 23.56 -9.85 12.28
N PHE A 40 22.54 -10.42 11.64
CA PHE A 40 22.19 -10.09 10.26
C PHE A 40 21.74 -8.63 10.10
N LEU A 41 20.91 -8.12 11.02
CA LEU A 41 20.32 -6.78 10.92
C LEU A 41 21.25 -5.66 11.41
N THR A 42 22.01 -5.88 12.49
CA THR A 42 22.82 -4.84 13.16
C THR A 42 24.31 -5.13 13.18
N GLY A 43 24.75 -6.30 12.69
CA GLY A 43 26.16 -6.71 12.76
C GLY A 43 26.61 -7.17 14.16
N ASP A 44 25.71 -7.20 15.14
CA ASP A 44 26.01 -7.59 16.52
C ASP A 44 24.81 -8.25 17.23
N TYR A 45 24.92 -8.48 18.54
CA TYR A 45 23.86 -9.10 19.35
C TYR A 45 23.02 -8.10 20.16
N THR A 46 23.21 -6.79 19.98
CA THR A 46 22.53 -5.77 20.78
C THR A 46 21.02 -5.82 20.55
N PHE A 47 20.58 -5.97 19.30
CA PHE A 47 19.17 -6.07 18.97
C PHE A 47 18.51 -7.31 19.59
N ALA A 48 19.17 -8.47 19.61
CA ALA A 48 18.69 -9.67 20.31
C ALA A 48 18.53 -9.45 21.82
N ILE A 49 19.45 -8.71 22.45
CA ILE A 49 19.39 -8.37 23.87
C ILE A 49 18.18 -7.49 24.15
N VAL A 50 17.95 -6.44 23.33
CA VAL A 50 16.82 -5.52 23.49
C VAL A 50 15.50 -6.26 23.27
N LEU A 51 15.36 -7.05 22.20
CA LEU A 51 14.13 -7.82 21.93
C LEU A 51 13.77 -8.80 23.06
N LYS A 52 14.75 -9.38 23.76
CA LYS A 52 14.51 -10.26 24.91
C LYS A 52 14.02 -9.52 26.15
N ARG A 53 14.40 -8.26 26.31
CA ARG A 53 14.11 -7.45 27.50
C ARG A 53 12.85 -6.60 27.36
N ASP A 54 12.50 -6.22 26.14
CA ASP A 54 11.34 -5.37 25.84
C ASP A 54 10.27 -6.15 25.06
N ASP A 55 9.25 -6.62 25.79
CA ASP A 55 8.09 -7.33 25.22
C ASP A 55 7.30 -6.46 24.23
N ARG A 56 7.21 -5.15 24.47
CA ARG A 56 6.47 -4.24 23.60
C ARG A 56 7.19 -4.09 22.28
N LEU A 57 8.50 -3.83 22.30
CA LEU A 57 9.31 -3.76 21.08
C LEU A 57 9.24 -5.09 20.32
N ARG A 58 9.37 -6.23 21.01
CA ARG A 58 9.30 -7.56 20.40
C ARG A 58 8.00 -7.80 19.65
N ARG A 59 6.86 -7.44 20.25
CA ARG A 59 5.54 -7.55 19.61
C ARG A 59 5.42 -6.62 18.42
N ARG A 60 5.83 -5.36 18.53
CA ARG A 60 5.81 -4.41 17.41
C ARG A 60 6.73 -4.81 16.26
N PHE A 61 7.87 -5.41 16.56
CA PHE A 61 8.79 -5.90 15.55
C PHE A 61 8.24 -7.16 14.85
N ALA A 62 7.62 -8.08 15.59
CA ALA A 62 6.91 -9.21 15.00
C ALA A 62 5.75 -8.75 14.11
N ASP A 63 5.00 -7.74 14.55
CA ASP A 63 3.94 -7.10 13.77
C ASP A 63 4.46 -6.44 12.49
N TYR A 64 5.59 -5.74 12.58
CA TYR A 64 6.27 -5.20 11.40
C TYR A 64 6.67 -6.30 10.41
N LEU A 65 7.32 -7.37 10.87
CA LEU A 65 7.74 -8.48 10.00
C LEU A 65 6.54 -9.21 9.37
N TYR A 66 5.42 -9.31 10.09
CA TYR A 66 4.19 -9.92 9.58
C TYR A 66 3.58 -9.11 8.43
N HIS A 67 3.63 -7.78 8.51
CA HIS A 67 3.11 -6.89 7.48
C HIS A 67 4.15 -6.52 6.40
N TYR A 68 5.42 -6.93 6.55
CA TYR A 68 6.47 -6.63 5.59
C TYR A 68 6.36 -7.54 4.35
N PRO A 69 6.18 -6.98 3.14
CA PRO A 69 5.92 -7.77 1.96
C PRO A 69 7.23 -8.26 1.31
N PHE A 70 7.83 -9.33 1.83
CA PHE A 70 9.14 -9.83 1.39
C PHE A 70 9.23 -10.20 -0.09
N SER A 71 8.11 -10.57 -0.72
CA SER A 71 8.05 -10.93 -2.14
C SER A 71 7.70 -9.75 -3.04
N PHE A 72 7.36 -8.59 -2.47
CA PHE A 72 7.00 -7.42 -3.25
C PHE A 72 8.25 -6.71 -3.76
N ARG A 73 8.40 -6.69 -5.08
CA ARG A 73 9.61 -6.20 -5.72
C ARG A 73 9.70 -4.68 -5.68
N SER A 74 10.93 -4.23 -5.44
CA SER A 74 11.27 -2.82 -5.43
C SER A 74 11.27 -2.18 -6.84
N TRP A 75 11.74 -0.93 -6.96
CA TRP A 75 11.94 -0.23 -8.23
C TRP A 75 12.69 -1.09 -9.24
N ASP A 76 12.01 -1.46 -10.32
CA ASP A 76 12.58 -2.17 -11.48
C ASP A 76 11.58 -2.13 -12.63
N LEU A 77 11.86 -1.32 -13.65
CA LEU A 77 11.01 -1.16 -14.83
C LEU A 77 10.90 -2.43 -15.68
N LYS A 78 11.81 -3.40 -15.52
CA LYS A 78 11.73 -4.69 -16.22
C LYS A 78 10.73 -5.65 -15.57
N TYR A 79 10.32 -5.36 -14.34
CA TYR A 79 9.35 -6.17 -13.62
C TYR A 79 7.96 -5.57 -13.81
N SER A 80 6.98 -6.42 -14.13
CA SER A 80 5.61 -5.99 -14.40
C SER A 80 4.93 -5.53 -13.12
N ASP A 81 4.20 -4.41 -13.19
CA ASP A 81 3.36 -3.94 -12.09
C ASP A 81 2.21 -4.90 -11.79
N LEU A 82 1.75 -5.67 -12.78
CA LEU A 82 0.79 -6.76 -12.56
C LEU A 82 1.40 -7.89 -11.73
N ASP A 83 2.70 -8.17 -11.91
CA ASP A 83 3.40 -9.13 -11.06
C ASP A 83 3.60 -8.57 -9.64
N ARG A 84 3.86 -7.25 -9.47
CA ARG A 84 3.88 -6.60 -8.15
C ARG A 84 2.52 -6.72 -7.44
N VAL A 85 1.45 -6.41 -8.15
CA VAL A 85 0.07 -6.53 -7.64
C VAL A 85 -0.23 -7.97 -7.27
N ARG A 86 0.24 -8.97 -8.03
CA ARG A 86 0.08 -10.38 -7.67
C ARG A 86 0.68 -10.71 -6.32
N GLU A 87 1.93 -10.29 -6.08
CA GLU A 87 2.59 -10.58 -4.80
C GLU A 87 1.95 -9.81 -3.65
N TRP A 88 1.62 -8.53 -3.85
CA TRP A 88 0.88 -7.75 -2.86
C TRP A 88 -0.50 -8.37 -2.55
N LYS A 89 -1.26 -8.80 -3.55
CA LYS A 89 -2.60 -9.40 -3.39
C LYS A 89 -2.53 -10.66 -2.53
N LYS A 90 -1.53 -11.52 -2.71
CA LYS A 90 -1.32 -12.71 -1.86
C LYS A 90 -1.12 -12.36 -0.38
N ASP A 91 -0.29 -11.35 -0.10
CA ASP A 91 -0.03 -10.89 1.27
C ASP A 91 -1.29 -10.25 1.86
N PHE A 92 -1.96 -9.37 1.11
CA PHE A 92 -3.18 -8.70 1.50
C PHE A 92 -4.33 -9.69 1.80
N GLU A 93 -4.56 -10.68 0.94
CA GLU A 93 -5.58 -11.71 1.16
C GLU A 93 -5.26 -12.61 2.35
N THR A 94 -3.98 -12.86 2.61
CA THR A 94 -3.55 -13.56 3.82
C THR A 94 -3.83 -12.76 5.08
N GLN A 95 -3.54 -11.46 5.06
CA GLN A 95 -3.86 -10.54 6.16
C GLN A 95 -5.37 -10.43 6.40
N LEU A 96 -6.17 -10.34 5.33
CA LEU A 96 -7.64 -10.32 5.40
C LEU A 96 -8.20 -11.59 6.04
N ARG A 97 -7.76 -12.76 5.55
CA ARG A 97 -8.19 -14.07 6.08
C ARG A 97 -7.86 -14.23 7.57
N LEU A 98 -6.75 -13.65 8.00
CA LEU A 98 -6.30 -13.69 9.39
C LEU A 98 -6.89 -12.57 10.25
N GLY A 99 -7.64 -11.64 9.67
CA GLY A 99 -8.24 -10.50 10.37
C GLY A 99 -7.20 -9.51 10.90
N HIS A 100 -6.01 -9.46 10.30
CA HIS A 100 -4.89 -8.65 10.76
C HIS A 100 -4.28 -7.90 9.57
N VAL A 101 -5.04 -6.96 9.02
CA VAL A 101 -4.58 -6.10 7.91
C VAL A 101 -3.84 -4.90 8.47
N ALA A 102 -2.74 -4.53 7.80
CA ALA A 102 -2.00 -3.32 8.12
C ALA A 102 -2.91 -2.09 8.05
N GLN A 103 -2.80 -1.19 9.04
CA GLN A 103 -3.53 0.08 9.02
C GLN A 103 -3.06 1.03 7.90
N LEU A 104 -1.82 0.86 7.45
CA LEU A 104 -1.20 1.56 6.33
C LEU A 104 -0.50 0.56 5.42
N SER A 105 -0.82 0.57 4.13
CA SER A 105 -0.10 -0.16 3.09
C SER A 105 0.45 0.83 2.06
N TYR A 106 1.77 0.80 1.87
CA TYR A 106 2.46 1.60 0.86
C TYR A 106 2.78 0.71 -0.34
N ILE A 107 2.29 1.10 -1.52
CA ILE A 107 2.43 0.35 -2.77
C ILE A 107 3.00 1.32 -3.79
N TRP A 108 4.02 0.89 -4.52
CA TRP A 108 4.47 1.55 -5.75
C TRP A 108 4.18 0.69 -6.97
N LEU A 109 3.89 1.34 -8.08
CA LEU A 109 3.67 0.71 -9.38
C LEU A 109 4.51 1.51 -10.39
N PRO A 110 5.84 1.32 -10.42
CA PRO A 110 6.76 2.26 -11.04
C PRO A 110 6.72 2.32 -12.57
N ASN A 111 5.88 1.52 -13.23
CA ASN A 111 5.91 1.42 -14.69
C ASN A 111 5.19 2.58 -15.39
N ASP A 112 4.54 3.49 -14.67
CA ASP A 112 4.15 4.83 -15.15
C ASP A 112 5.35 5.73 -15.49
N HIS A 113 6.50 5.52 -14.85
CA HIS A 113 7.72 6.27 -15.11
C HIS A 113 8.28 6.04 -16.53
N THR A 114 7.98 4.89 -17.15
CA THR A 114 8.50 4.43 -18.46
C THR A 114 10.03 4.30 -18.51
N ASP A 115 10.58 3.79 -19.63
CA ASP A 115 12.03 3.69 -19.88
C ASP A 115 12.58 4.78 -20.83
N GLY A 116 11.84 5.89 -20.94
CA GLY A 116 12.16 7.03 -21.79
C GLY A 116 11.64 6.90 -23.24
N ALA A 117 12.17 7.72 -24.14
CA ALA A 117 11.68 7.80 -25.52
C ALA A 117 12.11 6.61 -26.41
N THR A 118 13.13 5.86 -26.01
CA THR A 118 13.67 4.74 -26.77
C THR A 118 13.21 3.43 -26.17
N LYS A 119 12.40 2.66 -26.91
CA LYS A 119 11.86 1.35 -26.48
C LYS A 119 13.00 0.37 -26.16
N LYS A 120 13.35 0.18 -24.88
CA LYS A 120 14.33 -0.84 -24.44
C LYS A 120 13.65 -2.01 -23.76
N ILE A 121 12.53 -1.77 -23.10
CA ILE A 121 11.76 -2.75 -22.31
C ILE A 121 10.34 -2.87 -22.90
N LEU A 122 9.59 -1.78 -22.87
CA LEU A 122 8.26 -1.61 -23.45
C LEU A 122 8.21 -0.23 -24.09
N ASP A 123 7.17 0.07 -24.86
CA ASP A 123 6.89 1.46 -25.19
C ASP A 123 6.10 2.18 -24.11
N ALA A 124 6.13 3.52 -24.13
CA ALA A 124 5.46 4.34 -23.12
C ALA A 124 3.95 4.02 -23.00
N TYR A 125 3.28 3.66 -24.09
CA TYR A 125 1.85 3.32 -24.04
C TYR A 125 1.61 1.94 -23.42
N GLN A 126 2.49 0.98 -23.65
CA GLN A 126 2.47 -0.34 -23.01
C GLN A 126 2.75 -0.23 -21.52
N PHE A 127 3.74 0.59 -21.14
CA PHE A 127 4.06 0.93 -19.75
C PHE A 127 2.84 1.50 -19.02
N MET A 128 2.24 2.57 -19.56
CA MET A 128 1.04 3.18 -18.98
C MET A 128 -0.15 2.22 -18.97
N ALA A 129 -0.37 1.43 -20.02
CA ALA A 129 -1.44 0.44 -20.07
C ALA A 129 -1.28 -0.66 -19.01
N GLN A 130 -0.05 -1.05 -18.68
CA GLN A 130 0.25 -2.03 -17.65
C GLN A 130 0.03 -1.45 -16.25
N ASN A 131 0.53 -0.22 -16.00
CA ASN A 131 0.33 0.49 -14.73
C ASN A 131 -1.17 0.75 -14.46
N ASP A 132 -1.92 1.27 -15.44
CA ASP A 132 -3.37 1.51 -15.31
C ASP A 132 -4.15 0.23 -14.97
N ALA A 133 -3.82 -0.88 -15.63
CA ALA A 133 -4.42 -2.18 -15.33
C ALA A 133 -4.06 -2.68 -13.91
N ALA A 134 -2.83 -2.42 -13.45
CA ALA A 134 -2.38 -2.77 -12.10
C ALA A 134 -3.09 -1.91 -11.03
N VAL A 135 -3.17 -0.59 -11.23
CA VAL A 135 -3.92 0.35 -10.39
C VAL A 135 -5.37 -0.08 -10.27
N GLY A 136 -6.03 -0.34 -11.41
CA GLY A 136 -7.42 -0.79 -11.44
C GLY A 136 -7.64 -2.05 -10.61
N ARG A 137 -6.70 -3.01 -10.68
CA ARG A 137 -6.78 -4.25 -9.91
C ARG A 137 -6.60 -4.04 -8.41
N VAL A 138 -5.69 -3.16 -7.98
CA VAL A 138 -5.53 -2.82 -6.55
C VAL A 138 -6.83 -2.25 -5.99
N ILE A 139 -7.43 -1.27 -6.68
CA ILE A 139 -8.68 -0.63 -6.24
C ILE A 139 -9.83 -1.64 -6.24
N GLU A 140 -9.94 -2.47 -7.29
CA GLU A 140 -10.95 -3.53 -7.38
C GLU A 140 -10.83 -4.50 -6.20
N THR A 141 -9.64 -5.06 -5.95
CA THR A 141 -9.40 -6.02 -4.86
C THR A 141 -9.76 -5.44 -3.48
N ILE A 142 -9.39 -4.19 -3.18
CA ILE A 142 -9.71 -3.56 -1.89
C ILE A 142 -11.20 -3.27 -1.80
N SER A 143 -11.82 -2.77 -2.87
CA SER A 143 -13.23 -2.36 -2.86
C SER A 143 -14.22 -3.52 -2.76
N HIS A 144 -13.80 -4.73 -3.11
CA HIS A 144 -14.56 -5.96 -2.92
C HIS A 144 -14.24 -6.67 -1.60
N SER A 145 -13.27 -6.17 -0.83
CA SER A 145 -12.90 -6.76 0.46
C SER A 145 -13.86 -6.34 1.60
N PRO A 146 -13.93 -7.12 2.68
CA PRO A 146 -14.75 -6.77 3.85
C PRO A 146 -14.37 -5.43 4.52
N ILE A 147 -13.14 -4.95 4.33
CA ILE A 147 -12.64 -3.71 4.92
C ILE A 147 -12.94 -2.46 4.08
N TRP A 148 -13.57 -2.59 2.90
CA TRP A 148 -13.78 -1.47 1.98
C TRP A 148 -14.45 -0.27 2.66
N LYS A 149 -15.46 -0.53 3.51
CA LYS A 149 -16.22 0.51 4.23
C LYS A 149 -15.35 1.43 5.10
N GLU A 150 -14.18 0.96 5.51
CA GLU A 150 -13.22 1.66 6.37
C GLU A 150 -11.89 1.96 5.64
N SER A 151 -11.86 1.82 4.31
CA SER A 151 -10.65 1.98 3.49
C SER A 151 -10.60 3.33 2.78
N LEU A 152 -9.39 3.86 2.65
CA LEU A 152 -9.03 5.00 1.81
C LEU A 152 -7.81 4.63 0.97
N ILE A 153 -7.87 4.91 -0.32
CA ILE A 153 -6.76 4.77 -1.26
C ILE A 153 -6.40 6.19 -1.71
N LEU A 154 -5.16 6.58 -1.52
CA LEU A 154 -4.56 7.81 -2.03
C LEU A 154 -3.41 7.43 -2.97
N MET A 155 -3.32 8.11 -4.11
CA MET A 155 -2.36 7.82 -5.16
C MET A 155 -1.80 9.13 -5.71
N GLU A 156 -0.50 9.18 -5.91
CA GLU A 156 0.24 10.27 -6.52
C GLU A 156 1.50 9.71 -7.19
N GLU A 157 2.08 10.51 -8.07
CA GLU A 157 3.40 10.27 -8.66
C GLU A 157 4.52 10.69 -7.69
N ASP A 158 5.72 10.13 -7.84
CA ASP A 158 6.90 10.53 -7.06
C ASP A 158 7.48 11.88 -7.54
N ASP A 159 7.41 12.16 -8.85
CA ASP A 159 7.72 13.46 -9.45
C ASP A 159 6.92 13.74 -10.75
N ALA A 160 7.10 14.93 -11.34
CA ALA A 160 6.46 15.34 -12.60
C ALA A 160 7.22 14.86 -13.85
N GLN A 161 8.22 14.02 -13.64
CA GLN A 161 9.20 13.58 -14.62
C GLN A 161 9.81 14.80 -15.36
N ASN A 162 10.01 14.69 -16.68
CA ASN A 162 10.41 15.78 -17.56
C ASN A 162 9.20 16.35 -18.34
N GLY A 163 7.98 16.22 -17.80
CA GLY A 163 6.75 16.64 -18.47
C GLY A 163 6.54 18.15 -18.37
N PRO A 164 6.46 18.90 -19.49
CA PRO A 164 6.10 20.30 -19.42
C PRO A 164 4.63 20.45 -19.03
N ASP A 165 4.37 21.19 -17.97
CA ASP A 165 3.03 21.61 -17.56
C ASP A 165 2.92 23.15 -17.65
N HIS A 166 1.78 23.62 -18.16
CA HIS A 166 1.57 25.04 -18.47
C HIS A 166 1.32 25.92 -17.23
N VAL A 167 1.07 25.32 -16.06
CA VAL A 167 0.87 26.03 -14.80
C VAL A 167 2.14 25.96 -13.96
N ASP A 168 2.68 24.76 -13.76
CA ASP A 168 3.88 24.53 -12.96
C ASP A 168 4.56 23.22 -13.38
N ALA A 169 5.84 23.28 -13.75
CA ALA A 169 6.60 22.12 -14.22
C ALA A 169 6.78 21.00 -13.19
N THR A 170 6.49 21.25 -11.91
CA THR A 170 6.50 20.21 -10.86
C THR A 170 5.10 19.71 -10.51
N ARG A 171 4.06 20.13 -11.25
CA ARG A 171 2.68 19.67 -11.00
C ARG A 171 2.52 18.21 -11.45
N THR A 172 2.02 17.38 -10.54
CA THR A 172 1.69 15.97 -10.79
C THR A 172 0.18 15.74 -10.73
N ILE A 173 -0.23 14.50 -10.99
CA ILE A 173 -1.61 14.03 -10.79
C ILE A 173 -1.73 13.33 -9.42
N ALA A 174 -2.93 13.38 -8.85
CA ALA A 174 -3.28 12.62 -7.66
C ALA A 174 -4.71 12.11 -7.76
N PHE A 175 -4.94 10.91 -7.22
CA PHE A 175 -6.24 10.26 -7.16
C PHE A 175 -6.57 9.83 -5.74
N ALA A 176 -7.86 9.80 -5.44
CA ALA A 176 -8.39 9.25 -4.20
C ALA A 176 -9.58 8.34 -4.47
N ALA A 177 -9.67 7.23 -3.76
CA ALA A 177 -10.79 6.30 -3.81
C ALA A 177 -11.13 5.79 -2.42
N GLY A 178 -12.41 5.71 -2.09
CA GLY A 178 -12.89 5.26 -0.79
C GLY A 178 -14.37 5.54 -0.63
N PRO A 179 -15.06 4.91 0.33
CA PRO A 179 -16.47 5.18 0.57
C PRO A 179 -16.76 6.65 0.92
N TYR A 180 -15.84 7.30 1.64
CA TYR A 180 -15.96 8.69 2.08
C TYR A 180 -15.31 9.70 1.13
N VAL A 181 -14.85 9.26 -0.05
CA VAL A 181 -14.28 10.14 -1.07
C VAL A 181 -15.38 10.61 -2.03
N LYS A 182 -15.40 11.91 -2.37
CA LYS A 182 -16.33 12.47 -3.36
C LYS A 182 -16.18 11.73 -4.70
N ARG A 183 -17.28 11.22 -5.27
CA ARG A 183 -17.27 10.50 -6.55
C ARG A 183 -17.37 11.45 -7.74
N GLY A 184 -16.58 11.17 -8.78
CA GLY A 184 -16.59 11.95 -10.02
C GLY A 184 -16.27 13.43 -9.82
N ALA A 185 -15.57 13.77 -8.75
CA ALA A 185 -15.27 15.14 -8.37
C ALA A 185 -13.85 15.52 -8.79
N LEU A 186 -13.72 16.71 -9.36
CA LEU A 186 -12.44 17.41 -9.49
C LEU A 186 -12.25 18.29 -8.26
N VAL A 187 -11.16 18.07 -7.53
CA VAL A 187 -10.76 18.93 -6.42
C VAL A 187 -9.66 19.86 -6.92
N GLY A 188 -9.97 21.15 -7.01
CA GLY A 188 -9.07 22.17 -7.56
C GLY A 188 -8.21 22.89 -6.52
N ASP A 189 -8.31 22.50 -5.24
CA ASP A 189 -7.42 23.01 -4.20
C ASP A 189 -5.96 22.62 -4.50
N ARG A 190 -5.02 23.50 -4.14
CA ARG A 190 -3.59 23.19 -4.25
C ARG A 190 -3.20 22.23 -3.12
N TYR A 191 -2.78 21.02 -3.49
CA TYR A 191 -2.13 20.06 -2.61
C TYR A 191 -0.74 19.68 -3.14
N ASP A 192 0.08 19.17 -2.24
CA ASP A 192 1.41 18.61 -2.50
C ASP A 192 1.60 17.28 -1.73
N GLN A 193 2.74 16.63 -1.89
CA GLN A 193 3.05 15.36 -1.21
C GLN A 193 2.95 15.47 0.33
N LEU A 194 3.29 16.64 0.90
CA LEU A 194 3.14 16.88 2.34
C LEU A 194 1.67 16.98 2.75
N SER A 195 0.81 17.49 1.88
CA SER A 195 -0.65 17.52 2.07
C SER A 195 -1.23 16.10 2.13
N MET A 196 -0.77 15.20 1.25
CA MET A 196 -1.12 13.79 1.31
C MET A 196 -0.59 13.15 2.60
N LEU A 197 0.68 13.36 2.93
CA LEU A 197 1.30 12.84 4.15
C LEU A 197 0.52 13.26 5.40
N ARG A 198 0.22 14.55 5.49
CA ARG A 198 -0.53 15.14 6.60
C ARG A 198 -1.94 14.54 6.74
N THR A 199 -2.58 14.23 5.62
CA THR A 199 -3.89 13.57 5.62
C THR A 199 -3.81 12.17 6.23
N ILE A 200 -2.80 11.39 5.89
CA ILE A 200 -2.57 10.05 6.49
C ILE A 200 -2.36 10.17 7.99
N GLU A 201 -1.50 11.09 8.41
CA GLU A 201 -1.15 11.24 9.82
C GLU A 201 -2.39 11.50 10.65
N ILE A 202 -3.23 12.43 10.21
CA ILE A 202 -4.48 12.76 10.89
C ILE A 202 -5.40 11.53 10.96
N LEU A 203 -5.55 10.78 9.86
CA LEU A 203 -6.41 9.59 9.81
C LEU A 203 -5.90 8.45 10.70
N LEU A 204 -4.58 8.28 10.81
CA LEU A 204 -3.93 7.27 11.64
C LEU A 204 -3.68 7.74 13.09
N GLY A 205 -3.98 9.00 13.41
CA GLY A 205 -3.70 9.59 14.73
C GLY A 205 -2.21 9.76 15.03
N LEU A 206 -1.38 9.89 13.99
CA LEU A 206 0.05 10.14 14.10
C LEU A 206 0.33 11.63 14.32
N LYS A 207 1.46 11.90 14.99
CA LYS A 207 2.01 13.25 15.10
C LYS A 207 2.91 13.51 13.88
N PRO A 208 2.96 14.76 13.39
CA PRO A 208 3.93 15.12 12.38
C PRO A 208 5.35 14.95 12.96
N LEU A 209 6.28 14.52 12.12
CA LEU A 209 7.69 14.33 12.45
C LEU A 209 8.44 15.67 12.51
N ASN A 210 8.01 16.66 11.73
CA ASN A 210 8.65 17.98 11.66
C ASN A 210 7.65 19.13 11.40
N SER A 211 8.17 20.36 11.37
CA SER A 211 7.37 21.57 11.17
C SER A 211 6.74 21.67 9.79
N ASN A 212 7.37 21.13 8.75
CA ASN A 212 6.84 21.22 7.38
C ASN A 212 5.58 20.36 7.27
N GLU A 213 5.60 19.14 7.80
CA GLU A 213 4.43 18.27 7.90
C GLU A 213 3.33 18.91 8.77
N ALA A 214 3.71 19.51 9.91
CA ALA A 214 2.75 20.15 10.81
C ALA A 214 2.00 21.33 10.17
N MET A 215 2.65 22.04 9.24
CA MET A 215 2.09 23.20 8.52
C MET A 215 1.41 22.83 7.19
N ALA A 216 1.55 21.59 6.72
CA ALA A 216 0.94 21.15 5.46
C ALA A 216 -0.59 21.15 5.56
N ALA A 217 -1.26 21.53 4.47
CA ALA A 217 -2.71 21.55 4.39
C ALA A 217 -3.24 20.12 4.17
N PRO A 218 -4.06 19.55 5.07
CA PRO A 218 -4.64 18.23 4.81
C PRO A 218 -5.67 18.30 3.66
N MET A 219 -5.79 17.19 2.92
CA MET A 219 -6.64 17.04 1.74
C MET A 219 -8.13 16.91 2.09
N PHE A 220 -8.66 17.68 3.04
CA PHE A 220 -10.04 17.54 3.51
C PHE A 220 -11.07 17.80 2.40
N GLY A 221 -10.70 18.57 1.36
CA GLY A 221 -11.54 18.82 0.19
C GLY A 221 -11.98 17.56 -0.56
N ILE A 222 -11.28 16.43 -0.40
CA ILE A 222 -11.64 15.16 -1.09
C ILE A 222 -12.81 14.41 -0.42
N PHE A 223 -13.11 14.70 0.85
CA PHE A 223 -14.05 13.89 1.64
C PHE A 223 -15.51 14.37 1.55
N THR A 224 -16.42 13.44 1.81
CA THR A 224 -17.87 13.66 1.94
C THR A 224 -18.39 12.96 3.20
N ASP A 225 -19.44 13.50 3.80
CA ASP A 225 -20.15 12.90 4.95
C ASP A 225 -21.17 11.84 4.54
N LYS A 226 -21.45 11.72 3.23
CA LYS A 226 -22.34 10.70 2.65
C LYS A 226 -21.53 9.59 2.02
N PRO A 227 -21.30 8.46 2.71
CA PRO A 227 -20.48 7.39 2.17
C PRO A 227 -21.16 6.67 1.01
N ASN A 228 -20.39 6.31 -0.01
CA ASN A 228 -20.81 5.40 -1.06
C ASN A 228 -19.96 4.11 -1.05
N ILE A 229 -20.56 3.06 -0.48
CA ILE A 229 -19.92 1.75 -0.28
C ILE A 229 -19.93 0.84 -1.52
N GLN A 230 -20.41 1.32 -2.68
CA GLN A 230 -20.39 0.51 -3.89
C GLN A 230 -18.94 0.18 -4.27
N SER A 231 -18.67 -1.10 -4.54
CA SER A 231 -17.35 -1.56 -4.99
C SER A 231 -16.98 -0.94 -6.35
N PHE A 232 -15.68 -0.87 -6.61
CA PHE A 232 -15.13 -0.33 -7.85
C PHE A 232 -15.03 -1.44 -8.89
N THR A 233 -15.51 -1.16 -10.10
CA THR A 233 -15.30 -2.01 -11.27
C THR A 233 -14.33 -1.30 -12.21
N PRO A 234 -13.17 -1.90 -12.54
CA PRO A 234 -12.19 -1.27 -13.42
C PRO A 234 -12.74 -1.09 -14.83
N ALA A 235 -12.25 -0.07 -15.53
CA ALA A 235 -12.51 0.11 -16.94
C ALA A 235 -11.91 -1.05 -17.76
N ARG A 236 -12.33 -1.16 -19.03
CA ARG A 236 -11.69 -2.09 -19.96
C ARG A 236 -10.21 -1.74 -20.10
N ILE A 237 -9.32 -2.71 -19.88
CA ILE A 237 -7.88 -2.52 -20.06
C ILE A 237 -7.56 -2.05 -21.48
N SER A 238 -6.55 -1.18 -21.58
CA SER A 238 -6.11 -0.61 -22.86
C SER A 238 -5.76 -1.71 -23.88
N GLU A 239 -6.09 -1.47 -25.15
CA GLU A 239 -5.72 -2.37 -26.24
C GLU A 239 -4.21 -2.39 -26.48
N ARG A 240 -3.49 -1.35 -26.02
CA ARG A 240 -2.03 -1.22 -26.14
C ARG A 240 -1.25 -2.02 -25.11
N ILE A 241 -1.89 -2.68 -24.14
CA ILE A 241 -1.19 -3.54 -23.18
C ILE A 241 -0.44 -4.67 -23.92
N ALA A 242 0.79 -4.97 -23.50
CA ALA A 242 1.58 -6.05 -24.08
C ALA A 242 0.93 -7.42 -23.85
N ASP A 243 1.12 -8.37 -24.77
CA ASP A 243 0.44 -9.68 -24.71
C ASP A 243 0.76 -10.47 -23.43
N ALA A 244 2.02 -10.43 -22.99
CA ALA A 244 2.43 -11.05 -21.73
C ALA A 244 1.70 -10.43 -20.52
N ASP A 245 1.49 -9.12 -20.52
CA ASP A 245 0.77 -8.43 -19.45
C ASP A 245 -0.74 -8.62 -19.53
N ARG A 246 -1.29 -8.79 -20.73
CA ARG A 246 -2.69 -9.19 -20.91
C ARG A 246 -2.95 -10.53 -20.22
N GLU A 247 -2.04 -11.48 -20.38
CA GLU A 247 -2.14 -12.78 -19.71
C GLU A 247 -1.96 -12.66 -18.19
N ARG A 248 -0.97 -11.90 -17.71
CA ARG A 248 -0.81 -11.61 -16.27
C ARG A 248 -2.07 -11.01 -15.66
N TYR A 249 -2.70 -10.05 -16.34
CA TYR A 249 -3.92 -9.39 -15.88
C TYR A 249 -5.10 -10.37 -15.75
N ARG A 250 -5.23 -11.33 -16.68
CA ARG A 250 -6.25 -12.39 -16.58
C ARG A 250 -5.99 -13.30 -15.39
N GLN A 251 -4.74 -13.69 -15.16
CA GLN A 251 -4.35 -14.59 -14.07
C GLN A 251 -4.55 -13.99 -12.68
N LEU A 252 -4.51 -12.66 -12.55
CA LEU A 252 -4.80 -11.99 -11.28
C LEU A 252 -6.25 -12.22 -10.81
N GLY A 253 -7.18 -12.43 -11.74
CA GLY A 253 -8.62 -12.50 -11.47
C GLY A 253 -9.16 -11.23 -10.79
N PRO A 254 -10.48 -11.09 -10.65
CA PRO A 254 -11.05 -10.13 -9.70
C PRO A 254 -10.46 -10.34 -8.30
#